data_AF-A0AAD7KBB3-F1
#
_entry.id   AF-A0AAD7KBB3-F1
#
_cell.length_a   1.000
_cell.length_b   1.000
_cell.length_c   1.000
_cell.angle_alpha   90.00
_cell.angle_beta   90.00
_cell.angle_gamma   90.00
#
_symmetry.space_group_name_H-M   'P 1'
#
loop_
_entity.id
_entity.type
_entity.pdbx_description
1 polymer ?
#
loop_
_entity_poly.entity_id
_entity_poly.type
_entity_poly.pdbx_seq_one_letter_code
_entity_poly.pdbx_strand_id
1 'polypeptide(L)'
;AITNFLTKAKPIPANLRRLMRTIPEFAVRSGTTTRELALHVLQTSKNVINCRFHNEKHNLKSDVDGPTSGKYSIVGISFTQGFKKIEDGVLTCGCDIDTGLLEFLWWKTWMVRSGNPAVQEPETMKGDVLDPRHRAFFIQAFAKATLLSLNDLYSGLDDTFGTATYIRRVALLQAGRLVGMANMLLGPQGEQLVIAKEMDVASEPADMAMM
;
A
#
# COMPACT_ATOMS: atom_id res chain seq x y z
N ALA A 1 -8.93 19.89 -0.83
CA ALA A 1 -8.39 19.65 0.54
C ALA A 1 -7.06 18.92 0.52
N ILE A 2 -6.96 17.76 -0.14
CA ILE A 2 -5.70 17.00 -0.31
C ILE A 2 -4.58 17.89 -0.85
N THR A 3 -4.81 18.62 -1.94
CA THR A 3 -3.80 19.54 -2.50
C THR A 3 -3.30 20.55 -1.47
N ASN A 4 -4.19 21.16 -0.68
CA ASN A 4 -3.78 22.12 0.36
C ASN A 4 -3.00 21.45 1.50
N PHE A 5 -3.28 20.18 1.81
CA PHE A 5 -2.48 19.41 2.76
C PHE A 5 -1.06 19.20 2.22
N LEU A 6 -0.94 18.78 0.96
CA LEU A 6 0.34 18.46 0.32
C LEU A 6 1.19 19.72 0.07
N THR A 7 0.59 20.82 -0.41
CA THR A 7 1.34 22.00 -0.86
C THR A 7 1.43 23.12 0.16
N LYS A 8 0.49 23.17 1.12
CA LYS A 8 0.40 24.25 2.11
C LYS A 8 0.41 23.76 3.55
N ALA A 9 0.65 22.45 3.78
CA ALA A 9 0.58 21.81 5.08
C ALA A 9 -0.73 22.09 5.85
N LYS A 10 -1.83 22.42 5.16
CA LYS A 10 -3.10 22.76 5.80
C LYS A 10 -3.83 21.47 6.20
N PRO A 11 -4.14 21.24 7.49
CA PRO A 11 -4.82 20.03 7.93
C PRO A 11 -6.18 19.83 7.23
N ILE A 12 -6.44 18.60 6.79
CA ILE A 12 -7.76 18.20 6.28
C ILE A 12 -8.77 18.17 7.45
N PRO A 13 -9.94 18.84 7.35
CA PRO A 13 -10.98 18.83 8.37
C PRO A 13 -11.44 17.42 8.78
N ALA A 14 -11.78 17.23 10.06
CA ALA A 14 -12.09 15.91 10.62
C ALA A 14 -13.30 15.22 9.97
N ASN A 15 -14.34 15.97 9.60
CA ASN A 15 -15.50 15.46 8.86
C ASN A 15 -15.10 14.92 7.48
N LEU A 16 -14.23 15.64 6.76
CA LEU A 16 -13.77 15.23 5.45
C LEU A 16 -12.84 14.01 5.53
N ARG A 17 -11.95 13.97 6.54
CA ARG A 17 -11.14 12.78 6.82
C ARG A 17 -12.01 11.56 7.14
N ARG A 18 -13.09 11.74 7.90
CA ARG A 18 -14.05 10.67 8.17
C ARG A 18 -14.60 10.10 6.86
N LEU A 19 -15.08 10.93 5.94
CA LEU A 19 -15.57 10.48 4.64
C LEU A 19 -14.50 9.71 3.84
N MET A 20 -13.26 10.20 3.84
CA MET A 20 -12.12 9.53 3.18
C MET A 20 -11.83 8.14 3.76
N ARG A 21 -12.06 7.93 5.06
CA ARG A 21 -11.87 6.64 5.75
C ARG A 21 -13.05 5.69 5.65
N THR A 22 -14.26 6.18 5.39
CA THR A 22 -15.49 5.36 5.41
C THR A 22 -15.99 4.98 4.03
N ILE A 23 -15.67 5.76 2.98
CA ILE A 23 -16.08 5.49 1.61
C ILE A 23 -14.84 5.19 0.75
N PRO A 24 -14.66 3.96 0.25
CA PRO A 24 -13.43 3.56 -0.43
C PRO A 24 -13.18 4.38 -1.71
N GLU A 25 -14.22 4.63 -2.48
CA GLU A 25 -14.18 5.38 -3.74
C GLU A 25 -13.97 6.89 -3.52
N PHE A 26 -14.31 7.40 -2.32
CA PHE A 26 -14.22 8.83 -2.05
C PHE A 26 -12.77 9.27 -1.85
N ALA A 27 -12.27 10.10 -2.77
CA ALA A 27 -10.91 10.64 -2.71
C ALA A 27 -9.83 9.55 -2.55
N VAL A 28 -9.80 8.58 -3.47
CA VAL A 28 -8.80 7.48 -3.56
C VAL A 28 -7.37 7.95 -3.28
N ARG A 29 -7.01 9.14 -3.77
CA ARG A 29 -5.73 9.82 -3.54
C ARG A 29 -5.30 9.90 -2.07
N SER A 30 -6.25 9.91 -1.13
CA SER A 30 -5.97 9.89 0.31
C SER A 30 -5.16 8.68 0.77
N GLY A 31 -5.29 7.52 0.12
CA GLY A 31 -4.52 6.31 0.44
C GLY A 31 -3.34 6.03 -0.48
N THR A 32 -3.25 6.73 -1.62
CA THR A 32 -2.30 6.38 -2.69
C THR A 32 -1.21 7.42 -2.97
N THR A 33 -1.31 8.63 -2.39
CA THR A 33 -0.36 9.71 -2.72
C THR A 33 0.90 9.65 -1.85
N THR A 34 0.76 9.82 -0.53
CA THR A 34 1.89 9.75 0.41
C THR A 34 1.50 9.05 1.70
N ARG A 35 2.51 8.55 2.43
CA ARG A 35 2.34 7.93 3.75
C ARG A 35 1.76 8.94 4.75
N GLU A 36 2.24 10.17 4.71
CA GLU A 36 1.86 11.26 5.62
C GLU A 36 0.39 11.64 5.41
N LEU A 37 -0.07 11.70 4.16
CA LEU A 37 -1.47 11.95 3.85
C LEU A 37 -2.35 10.80 4.35
N ALA A 38 -1.96 9.56 4.11
CA ALA A 38 -2.71 8.39 4.55
C ALA A 38 -2.82 8.33 6.08
N LEU A 39 -1.71 8.56 6.81
CA LEU A 39 -1.70 8.66 8.27
C LEU A 39 -2.58 9.81 8.77
N HIS A 40 -2.45 11.00 8.15
CA HIS A 40 -3.29 12.15 8.49
C HIS A 40 -4.77 11.84 8.30
N VAL A 41 -5.12 11.10 7.25
CA VAL A 41 -6.49 10.66 6.98
C VAL A 41 -6.96 9.63 8.00
N LEU A 42 -6.11 8.70 8.44
CA LEU A 42 -6.42 7.71 9.49
C LEU A 42 -6.62 8.32 10.89
N GLN A 43 -6.09 9.52 11.14
CA GLN A 43 -6.19 10.22 12.42
C GLN A 43 -7.61 10.72 12.73
N THR A 44 -8.13 10.35 13.90
CA THR A 44 -9.46 10.72 14.40
C THR A 44 -9.53 12.18 14.88
N SER A 45 -10.73 12.65 15.26
CA SER A 45 -10.91 13.97 15.88
C SER A 45 -10.23 14.09 17.25
N LYS A 46 -9.99 12.96 17.94
CA LYS A 46 -9.28 12.89 19.22
C LYS A 46 -7.75 12.85 19.07
N ASN A 47 -7.23 13.11 17.87
CA ASN A 47 -5.80 13.07 17.57
C ASN A 47 -5.15 11.68 17.75
N VAL A 48 -5.97 10.63 17.67
CA VAL A 48 -5.56 9.22 17.78
C VAL A 48 -5.54 8.62 16.37
N ILE A 49 -4.47 7.90 16.00
CA ILE A 49 -4.31 7.29 14.68
C ILE A 49 -4.55 5.79 14.79
N ASN A 50 -5.66 5.34 14.21
CA ASN A 50 -6.07 3.95 14.25
C ASN A 50 -6.05 3.34 12.85
N CYS A 51 -5.71 2.06 12.76
CA CYS A 51 -5.94 1.28 11.55
C CYS A 51 -7.45 1.17 11.25
N ARG A 52 -7.80 0.74 10.04
CA ARG A 52 -9.21 0.65 9.63
C ARG A 52 -9.99 -0.32 10.51
N PHE A 53 -9.42 -1.45 10.88
CA PHE A 53 -10.08 -2.41 11.78
C PHE A 53 -10.50 -1.81 13.12
N HIS A 54 -9.59 -1.13 13.82
CA HIS A 54 -9.91 -0.51 15.11
C HIS A 54 -10.78 0.77 14.98
N ASN A 55 -10.90 1.34 13.77
CA ASN A 55 -11.90 2.37 13.48
C ASN A 55 -13.30 1.79 13.26
N GLU A 56 -13.44 0.62 12.63
CA GLU A 56 -14.76 0.01 12.39
C GLU A 56 -15.24 -0.85 13.57
N LYS A 57 -14.31 -1.45 14.30
CA LYS A 57 -14.58 -2.36 15.42
C LYS A 57 -14.21 -1.75 16.77
N HIS A 58 -14.60 -0.49 17.00
CA HIS A 58 -14.30 0.32 18.19
C HIS A 58 -14.56 -0.35 19.56
N ASN A 59 -15.33 -1.44 19.63
CA ASN A 59 -15.75 -2.12 20.87
C ASN A 59 -15.14 -3.51 21.09
N LEU A 60 -14.24 -3.99 20.22
CA LEU A 60 -13.56 -5.26 20.47
C LEU A 60 -12.45 -5.02 21.50
N LYS A 61 -12.69 -5.49 22.74
CA LYS A 61 -11.71 -5.47 23.84
C LYS A 61 -10.57 -6.48 23.67
N SER A 62 -10.66 -7.37 22.68
CA SER A 62 -9.61 -8.35 22.41
C SER A 62 -8.56 -7.71 21.51
N ASP A 63 -7.54 -7.14 22.15
CA ASP A 63 -6.31 -6.62 21.53
C ASP A 63 -5.43 -7.72 20.90
N VAL A 64 -5.95 -8.94 20.78
CA VAL A 64 -5.23 -10.10 20.28
C VAL A 64 -6.18 -10.85 19.37
N ASP A 65 -5.81 -10.96 18.10
CA ASP A 65 -6.52 -11.81 17.17
C ASP A 65 -6.05 -13.26 17.33
N GLY A 66 -6.97 -14.08 17.82
CA GLY A 66 -6.73 -15.42 18.32
C GLY A 66 -7.75 -15.72 19.42
N PRO A 67 -8.20 -16.97 19.59
CA PRO A 67 -9.08 -17.28 20.69
C PRO A 67 -8.36 -16.89 21.99
N THR A 68 -9.09 -16.27 22.92
CA THR A 68 -8.65 -16.01 24.30
C THR A 68 -8.06 -17.26 24.98
N SER A 69 -8.34 -18.45 24.40
CA SER A 69 -7.74 -19.75 24.66
C SER A 69 -6.53 -20.08 23.74
N GLY A 70 -5.47 -19.27 23.76
CA GLY A 70 -4.05 -19.69 23.72
C GLY A 70 -3.50 -20.65 22.66
N LYS A 71 -4.25 -21.14 21.66
CA LYS A 71 -3.75 -22.20 20.77
C LYS A 71 -2.84 -21.68 19.65
N TYR A 72 -3.08 -20.46 19.16
CA TYR A 72 -2.32 -19.86 18.05
C TYR A 72 -2.18 -18.35 18.25
N SER A 73 -1.08 -17.90 18.87
CA SER A 73 -0.71 -16.49 18.87
C SER A 73 0.11 -16.19 17.62
N ILE A 74 -0.44 -15.44 16.66
CA ILE A 74 0.44 -14.77 15.69
C ILE A 74 0.97 -13.54 16.39
N VAL A 75 2.24 -13.62 16.80
CA VAL A 75 2.97 -12.54 17.45
C VAL A 75 3.17 -11.40 16.45
N GLY A 76 2.94 -10.15 16.86
CA GLY A 76 3.27 -8.94 16.07
C GLY A 76 2.11 -8.25 15.36
N ILE A 77 0.86 -8.62 15.65
CA ILE A 77 -0.33 -8.12 14.94
C ILE A 77 -1.05 -6.96 15.68
N SER A 78 -0.79 -6.83 16.97
CA SER A 78 -1.16 -5.68 17.79
C SER A 78 -0.26 -5.68 19.02
N PHE A 79 0.58 -4.66 19.14
CA PHE A 79 1.13 -4.28 20.44
C PHE A 79 -0.04 -3.88 21.34
N THR A 80 0.02 -4.21 22.63
CA THR A 80 -1.03 -3.89 23.61
C THR A 80 -1.53 -2.45 23.48
N GLN A 81 -2.85 -2.23 23.55
CA GLN A 81 -3.42 -0.88 23.53
C GLN A 81 -2.87 -0.07 24.71
N GLY A 82 -2.55 1.21 24.48
CA GLY A 82 -2.08 2.11 25.55
C GLY A 82 -1.19 3.26 25.09
N PHE A 83 -0.72 3.24 23.84
CA PHE A 83 0.13 4.31 23.33
C PHE A 83 -0.68 5.60 23.17
N LYS A 84 -0.18 6.69 23.75
CA LYS A 84 -0.79 8.03 23.59
C LYS A 84 -0.40 8.70 22.28
N LYS A 85 0.63 8.17 21.59
CA LYS A 85 1.21 8.69 20.35
C LYS A 85 1.65 7.53 19.47
N ILE A 86 1.96 7.82 18.21
CA ILE A 86 2.73 6.89 17.38
C ILE A 86 4.10 6.70 18.04
N GLU A 87 4.48 5.45 18.30
CA GLU A 87 5.78 5.07 18.87
C GLU A 87 6.41 4.01 17.95
N ASP A 88 7.69 4.17 17.59
CA ASP A 88 8.52 3.15 16.93
C ASP A 88 7.87 2.35 15.79
N GLY A 89 7.17 3.02 14.88
CA GLY A 89 6.52 2.36 13.73
C GLY A 89 5.16 1.73 14.06
N VAL A 90 4.56 2.05 15.21
CA VAL A 90 3.28 1.52 15.69
C VAL A 90 2.22 2.63 15.75
N LEU A 91 1.02 2.32 15.29
CA LEU A 91 -0.17 3.18 15.37
C LEU A 91 -0.66 3.31 16.82
N THR A 92 -1.51 4.30 17.08
CA THR A 92 -2.08 4.50 18.43
C THR A 92 -2.94 3.30 18.88
N CYS A 93 -3.52 2.56 17.94
CA CYS A 93 -4.23 1.30 18.22
C CYS A 93 -3.31 0.09 18.46
N GLY A 94 -1.98 0.25 18.45
CA GLY A 94 -1.02 -0.84 18.65
C GLY A 94 -0.69 -1.65 17.40
N CYS A 95 -1.33 -1.40 16.25
CA CYS A 95 -0.97 -2.07 15.00
C CYS A 95 0.29 -1.47 14.37
N ASP A 96 1.09 -2.30 13.69
CA ASP A 96 2.18 -1.82 12.83
C ASP A 96 1.69 -0.82 11.77
N ILE A 97 2.45 0.27 11.57
CA ILE A 97 2.08 1.36 10.66
C ILE A 97 2.01 0.87 9.22
N ASP A 98 3.02 0.13 8.76
CA ASP A 98 3.08 -0.32 7.37
C ASP A 98 1.91 -1.25 7.07
N THR A 99 1.57 -2.10 8.03
CA THR A 99 0.42 -2.98 8.02
C THR A 99 -0.90 -2.21 7.89
N GLY A 100 -1.10 -1.18 8.72
CA GLY A 100 -2.31 -0.34 8.67
C GLY A 100 -2.42 0.50 7.40
N LEU A 101 -1.29 1.02 6.90
CA LEU A 101 -1.24 1.82 5.68
C LEU A 101 -1.44 0.99 4.42
N LEU A 102 -0.86 -0.20 4.36
CA LEU A 102 -1.04 -1.10 3.22
C LEU A 102 -2.48 -1.60 3.12
N GLU A 103 -3.11 -1.96 4.26
CA GLU A 103 -4.54 -2.26 4.31
C GLU A 103 -5.37 -1.07 3.81
N PHE A 104 -5.06 0.14 4.26
CA PHE A 104 -5.78 1.34 3.82
C PHE A 104 -5.62 1.57 2.32
N LEU A 105 -4.41 1.44 1.78
CA LEU A 105 -4.13 1.54 0.34
C LEU A 105 -4.95 0.51 -0.45
N TRP A 106 -4.94 -0.76 -0.05
CA TRP A 106 -5.74 -1.80 -0.70
C TRP A 106 -7.23 -1.49 -0.62
N TRP A 107 -7.73 -1.08 0.54
CA TRP A 107 -9.14 -0.71 0.67
C TRP A 107 -9.55 0.46 -0.25
N LYS A 108 -8.66 1.44 -0.49
CA LYS A 108 -8.93 2.54 -1.43
C LYS A 108 -8.86 2.14 -2.90
N THR A 109 -8.20 1.03 -3.25
CA THR A 109 -7.78 0.78 -4.64
C THR A 109 -8.22 -0.57 -5.20
N TRP A 110 -8.42 -1.57 -4.35
CA TRP A 110 -8.83 -2.90 -4.77
C TRP A 110 -10.30 -2.91 -5.16
N MET A 111 -10.53 -3.44 -6.34
CA MET A 111 -11.85 -3.66 -6.92
C MET A 111 -11.87 -5.05 -7.53
N VAL A 112 -12.98 -5.75 -7.32
CA VAL A 112 -13.28 -7.01 -8.01
C VAL A 112 -14.33 -6.76 -9.09
N ARG A 113 -14.26 -7.49 -10.19
CA ARG A 113 -15.31 -7.51 -11.22
C ARG A 113 -15.93 -8.89 -11.26
N SER A 114 -17.23 -8.94 -11.49
CA SER A 114 -17.91 -10.20 -11.71
C SER A 114 -17.42 -10.85 -13.01
N GLY A 115 -17.27 -12.17 -13.00
CA GLY A 115 -17.07 -12.95 -14.23
C GLY A 115 -18.36 -13.08 -15.06
N ASN A 116 -19.52 -12.70 -14.51
CA ASN A 116 -20.78 -12.68 -15.22
C ASN A 116 -20.86 -11.42 -16.12
N PRO A 117 -20.96 -11.56 -17.47
CA PRO A 117 -21.02 -10.42 -18.39
C PRO A 117 -22.21 -9.47 -18.16
N ALA A 118 -23.27 -9.94 -17.50
CA ALA A 118 -24.43 -9.12 -17.16
C ALA A 118 -24.17 -8.15 -16.00
N VAL A 119 -23.12 -8.37 -15.21
CA VAL A 119 -22.74 -7.51 -14.07
C VAL A 119 -21.49 -6.74 -14.46
N GLN A 120 -21.67 -5.48 -14.87
CA GLN A 120 -20.56 -4.63 -15.32
C GLN A 120 -19.92 -3.82 -14.18
N GLU A 121 -20.66 -3.61 -13.10
CA GLU A 121 -20.21 -2.77 -11.99
C GLU A 121 -19.11 -3.47 -11.17
N PRO A 122 -17.96 -2.82 -10.97
CA PRO A 122 -16.94 -3.30 -10.05
C PRO A 122 -17.41 -3.14 -8.59
N GLU A 123 -16.89 -3.99 -7.72
CA GLU A 123 -17.15 -3.95 -6.28
C GLU A 123 -15.85 -3.67 -5.52
N THR A 124 -15.87 -2.68 -4.63
CA THR A 124 -14.79 -2.43 -3.68
C THR A 124 -14.93 -3.33 -2.46
N MET A 125 -13.95 -3.27 -1.55
CA MET A 125 -14.07 -3.93 -0.24
C MET A 125 -15.18 -3.33 0.65
N LYS A 126 -15.85 -2.25 0.25
CA LYS A 126 -16.98 -1.63 0.98
C LYS A 126 -16.73 -1.55 2.49
N GLY A 127 -17.58 -2.21 3.29
CA GLY A 127 -17.51 -2.31 4.75
C GLY A 127 -16.71 -3.52 5.25
N ASP A 128 -16.18 -4.37 4.38
CA ASP A 128 -15.40 -5.54 4.78
C ASP A 128 -14.05 -5.09 5.33
N VAL A 129 -13.70 -5.62 6.49
CA VAL A 129 -12.49 -5.28 7.22
C VAL A 129 -11.71 -6.55 7.45
N LEU A 130 -10.44 -6.55 7.05
CA LEU A 130 -9.53 -7.64 7.34
C LEU A 130 -9.21 -7.61 8.83
N ASP A 131 -9.55 -8.68 9.53
CA ASP A 131 -9.05 -8.88 10.89
C ASP A 131 -7.52 -8.92 10.89
N PRO A 132 -6.92 -8.60 12.04
CA PRO A 132 -5.49 -8.45 12.13
C PRO A 132 -4.70 -9.70 11.66
N ARG A 133 -5.20 -10.92 11.90
CA ARG A 133 -4.60 -12.19 11.43
C ARG A 133 -4.59 -12.29 9.92
N HIS A 134 -5.75 -12.15 9.25
CA HIS A 134 -5.81 -12.26 7.80
C HIS A 134 -4.95 -11.20 7.12
N ARG A 135 -4.93 -9.98 7.67
CA ARG A 135 -4.07 -8.91 7.18
C ARG A 135 -2.59 -9.29 7.21
N ALA A 136 -2.10 -9.88 8.30
CA ALA A 136 -0.70 -10.30 8.37
C ALA A 136 -0.37 -11.36 7.30
N PHE A 137 -1.27 -12.33 7.08
CA PHE A 137 -1.11 -13.31 6.00
C PHE A 137 -1.04 -12.63 4.63
N PHE A 138 -1.98 -11.75 4.32
CA PHE A 138 -2.02 -11.08 3.02
C PHE A 138 -0.81 -10.17 2.79
N ILE A 139 -0.38 -9.43 3.79
CA ILE A 139 0.76 -8.51 3.68
C ILE A 139 2.07 -9.28 3.51
N GLN A 140 2.30 -10.33 4.30
CA GLN A 140 3.50 -11.14 4.14
C GLN A 140 3.50 -11.89 2.81
N ALA A 141 2.35 -12.42 2.38
CA ALA A 141 2.21 -13.06 1.08
C ALA A 141 2.48 -12.07 -0.06
N PHE A 142 1.91 -10.87 0.02
CA PHE A 142 2.14 -9.79 -0.94
C PHE A 142 3.63 -9.43 -1.03
N ALA A 143 4.28 -9.18 0.11
CA ALA A 143 5.69 -8.80 0.14
C ALA A 143 6.58 -9.91 -0.44
N LYS A 144 6.30 -11.18 -0.14
CA LYS A 144 7.04 -12.32 -0.71
C LYS A 144 6.80 -12.51 -2.20
N ALA A 145 5.55 -12.41 -2.65
CA ALA A 145 5.19 -12.67 -4.04
C ALA A 145 5.63 -11.54 -4.98
N THR A 146 5.54 -10.30 -4.52
CA THR A 146 5.85 -9.13 -5.34
C THR A 146 7.26 -8.62 -5.14
N LEU A 147 7.92 -9.01 -4.04
CA LEU A 147 9.15 -8.40 -3.54
C LEU A 147 9.01 -6.90 -3.28
N LEU A 148 7.78 -6.37 -3.17
CA LEU A 148 7.51 -4.96 -2.92
C LEU A 148 7.24 -4.70 -1.44
N SER A 149 7.72 -3.56 -0.97
CA SER A 149 7.40 -2.96 0.32
C SER A 149 6.40 -1.82 0.15
N LEU A 150 5.82 -1.35 1.25
CA LEU A 150 4.91 -0.19 1.22
C LEU A 150 5.58 1.07 0.63
N ASN A 151 6.87 1.27 0.89
CA ASN A 151 7.62 2.41 0.35
C ASN A 151 7.76 2.35 -1.18
N ASP A 152 7.68 1.17 -1.78
CA ASP A 152 7.69 1.05 -3.24
C ASP A 152 6.35 1.48 -3.85
N LEU A 153 5.26 1.32 -3.09
CA LEU A 153 3.92 1.69 -3.53
C LEU A 153 3.66 3.19 -3.40
N TYR A 154 4.27 3.85 -2.41
CA TYR A 154 4.28 5.31 -2.34
C TYR A 154 5.40 5.85 -3.21
N SER A 155 5.07 6.30 -4.41
CA SER A 155 6.07 6.68 -5.42
C SER A 155 6.75 8.03 -5.17
N GLY A 156 6.29 8.84 -4.20
CA GLY A 156 6.71 10.24 -4.04
C GLY A 156 6.42 11.12 -5.26
N LEU A 157 5.85 10.54 -6.33
CA LEU A 157 5.45 11.20 -7.56
C LEU A 157 3.96 11.51 -7.44
N ASP A 158 3.66 12.80 -7.29
CA ASP A 158 2.31 13.33 -7.16
C ASP A 158 1.31 12.66 -8.13
N ASP A 159 0.22 12.11 -7.57
CA ASP A 159 -0.98 11.64 -8.30
C ASP A 159 -0.75 10.61 -9.44
N THR A 160 0.37 9.90 -9.44
CA THR A 160 0.68 8.93 -10.52
C THR A 160 0.13 7.52 -10.25
N PHE A 161 -0.46 7.25 -9.08
CA PHE A 161 -0.90 5.90 -8.74
C PHE A 161 -1.84 5.30 -9.79
N GLY A 162 -1.56 4.07 -10.22
CA GLY A 162 -2.35 3.37 -11.24
C GLY A 162 -2.13 3.86 -12.69
N THR A 163 -1.37 4.94 -12.91
CA THR A 163 -0.96 5.36 -14.26
C THR A 163 0.05 4.39 -14.87
N ALA A 164 0.21 4.41 -16.20
CA ALA A 164 1.22 3.61 -16.89
C ALA A 164 2.64 3.86 -16.35
N THR A 165 2.97 5.11 -16.00
CA THR A 165 4.27 5.48 -15.41
C THR A 165 4.48 4.79 -14.07
N TYR A 166 3.47 4.81 -13.19
CA TYR A 166 3.53 4.14 -11.90
C TYR A 166 3.67 2.63 -12.06
N ILE A 167 2.83 2.02 -12.89
CA ILE A 167 2.86 0.58 -13.16
C ILE A 167 4.25 0.17 -13.68
N ARG A 168 4.79 0.92 -14.63
CA ARG A 168 6.14 0.68 -15.17
C ARG A 168 7.21 0.78 -14.08
N ARG A 169 7.16 1.80 -13.23
CA ARG A 169 8.11 1.95 -12.10
C ARG A 169 8.05 0.74 -11.18
N VAL A 170 6.86 0.34 -10.75
CA VAL A 170 6.67 -0.80 -9.85
C VAL A 170 7.17 -2.11 -10.49
N ALA A 171 6.86 -2.33 -11.77
CA ALA A 171 7.34 -3.49 -12.50
C ALA A 171 8.88 -3.53 -12.60
N LEU A 172 9.51 -2.38 -12.86
CA LEU A 172 10.98 -2.27 -12.90
C LEU A 172 11.62 -2.53 -11.54
N LEU A 173 11.01 -2.04 -10.44
CA LEU A 173 11.49 -2.33 -9.08
C LEU A 173 11.41 -3.83 -8.77
N GLN A 174 10.29 -4.46 -9.12
CA GLN A 174 10.10 -5.90 -8.94
C GLN A 174 11.10 -6.71 -9.76
N ALA A 175 11.27 -6.38 -11.05
CA ALA A 175 12.26 -7.03 -11.92
C ALA A 175 13.68 -6.87 -11.37
N GLY A 176 14.06 -5.66 -10.94
CA GLY A 176 15.38 -5.40 -10.38
C GLY A 176 15.67 -6.24 -9.13
N ARG A 177 14.67 -6.44 -8.27
CA ARG A 177 14.80 -7.31 -7.08
C ARG A 177 14.91 -8.79 -7.45
N LEU A 178 14.15 -9.25 -8.44
CA LEU A 178 14.27 -10.62 -8.95
C LEU A 178 15.66 -10.88 -9.52
N VAL A 179 16.21 -9.95 -10.32
CA VAL A 179 17.57 -10.02 -10.84
C VAL A 179 18.59 -10.05 -9.71
N GLY A 180 18.45 -9.17 -8.70
CA GLY A 180 19.31 -9.17 -7.52
C GLY A 180 19.28 -10.50 -6.77
N MET A 181 18.10 -11.10 -6.59
CA MET A 181 17.95 -12.43 -5.98
C MET A 181 18.63 -13.52 -6.80
N ALA A 182 18.45 -13.51 -8.12
CA ALA A 182 19.11 -14.46 -9.01
C ALA A 182 20.64 -14.34 -8.94
N ASN A 183 21.17 -13.11 -8.96
CA ASN A 183 22.62 -12.88 -8.83
C ASN A 183 23.18 -13.37 -7.49
N MET A 184 22.43 -13.20 -6.39
CA MET A 184 22.82 -13.78 -5.09
C MET A 184 22.90 -15.31 -5.14
N LEU A 185 21.99 -15.97 -5.87
CA LEU A 185 21.98 -17.43 -6.03
C LEU A 185 23.11 -17.92 -6.94
N LEU A 186 23.46 -17.16 -7.99
CA LEU A 186 24.56 -17.46 -8.90
C LEU A 186 25.93 -17.29 -8.25
N GLY A 187 26.02 -16.44 -7.21
CA GLY A 187 27.24 -16.18 -6.46
C GLY A 187 28.28 -15.37 -7.25
N PRO A 188 29.48 -15.15 -6.67
CA PRO A 188 30.48 -14.25 -7.25
C PRO A 188 31.11 -14.74 -8.56
N GLN A 189 31.02 -16.05 -8.81
CA GLN A 189 31.62 -16.70 -9.98
C GLN A 189 30.62 -16.92 -11.12
N GLY A 190 29.31 -16.69 -10.89
CA GLY A 190 28.28 -16.80 -11.90
C GLY A 190 28.16 -15.53 -12.75
N GLU A 191 27.68 -15.68 -13.99
CA GLU A 191 27.36 -14.55 -14.87
C GLU A 191 26.33 -13.63 -14.22
N GLN A 192 26.66 -12.35 -14.08
CA GLN A 192 25.77 -11.38 -13.45
C GLN A 192 24.68 -10.96 -14.43
N LEU A 193 23.43 -11.19 -14.02
CA LEU A 193 22.25 -10.73 -14.74
C LEU A 193 22.06 -9.22 -14.53
N VAL A 194 21.68 -8.51 -15.60
CA VAL A 194 21.40 -7.07 -15.58
C VAL A 194 20.12 -6.76 -16.35
N ILE A 195 19.44 -5.69 -15.98
CA ILE A 195 18.32 -5.15 -16.76
C ILE A 195 18.87 -4.08 -17.70
N ALA A 196 18.91 -4.38 -18.98
CA ALA A 196 19.28 -3.43 -20.02
C ALA A 196 18.02 -2.88 -20.70
N LYS A 197 18.03 -1.58 -21.02
CA LYS A 197 17.07 -0.99 -21.94
C LYS A 197 17.70 -1.02 -23.32
N GLU A 198 17.15 -1.83 -24.22
CA GLU A 198 17.52 -1.78 -25.62
C GLU A 198 17.07 -0.41 -26.18
N MET A 199 18.02 0.36 -26.69
CA MET A 199 17.70 1.54 -27.48
C MET A 199 17.53 1.06 -28.90
N ASP A 200 16.32 1.17 -29.46
CA ASP A 200 16.15 1.09 -30.90
C ASP A 200 17.08 2.13 -31.51
N VAL A 201 18.19 1.67 -32.07
CA VAL A 201 18.99 2.47 -32.99
C VAL A 201 18.08 2.64 -34.19
N ALA A 202 17.35 3.75 -34.23
CA ALA A 202 16.62 4.14 -35.42
C ALA A 202 17.59 3.97 -36.59
N SER A 203 17.27 3.06 -37.50
CA SER A 203 17.99 2.88 -38.75
C SER A 203 18.07 4.25 -39.40
N GLU A 204 19.26 4.86 -39.40
CA GLU A 204 19.50 6.05 -40.22
C GLU A 204 19.10 5.68 -41.65
N PRO A 205 18.23 6.46 -42.31
CA PRO A 205 17.94 6.22 -43.70
C PRO A 205 19.25 6.36 -44.47
N ALA A 206 19.62 5.29 -45.18
CA ALA A 206 20.77 5.24 -46.08
C ALA A 206 20.49 6.10 -47.33
N ASP A 207 20.34 7.41 -47.15
CA ASP A 207 20.34 8.40 -48.23
C ASP A 207 21.65 9.17 -48.15
N MET A 208 22.68 8.67 -48.83
CA MET A 208 23.73 9.47 -49.48
C MET A 208 24.75 8.55 -50.18
N ALA A 209 24.33 7.91 -51.27
CA ALA A 209 25.27 7.46 -52.31
C ALA A 209 24.53 7.14 -53.62
N MET A 210 24.01 8.16 -54.29
CA MET A 210 23.96 8.15 -55.77
C MET A 210 24.42 9.50 -56.27
N MET A 211 25.75 9.56 -56.48
CA MET A 211 26.33 10.32 -57.59
C MET A 211 25.93 9.68 -58.92
#